data_AF-A0A3S4LLZ5-F1
#
_entry.id   AF-A0A3S4LLZ5-F1
#
_cell.length_a   1.000
_cell.length_b   1.000
_cell.length_c   1.000
_cell.angle_alpha   90.00
_cell.angle_beta   90.00
_cell.angle_gamma   90.00
#
_symmetry.space_group_name_H-M   'P 1'
#
loop_
_entity.id
_entity.type
_entity.pdbx_description
1 polymer ?
#
loop_
_entity_poly.entity_id
_entity_poly.type
_entity_poly.pdbx_seq_one_letter_code
_entity_poly.pdbx_strand_id
1 'polypeptide(L)'
;MLALAPLIRYSKSWLVAETPQPRADWIVVLGGESGERVIGAAELYHQGRAPFVFVSGEGDCLLIVRRLQMAGVPRGKIGYECLSKSTWQNAVLTRQALASRQPRGITLVTSWFHSRRALETFRQAWPEVEWGMHIVYPGNDLYHSLAWYEAGAVLTEYLKILVYSVRYWTFR
;
A
#
# COMPACT_ATOMS: atom_id res chain seq x y z
N MET A 1 4.36 18.95 23.25
CA MET A 1 3.27 18.05 22.78
C MET A 1 2.15 18.76 21.99
N LEU A 2 2.09 20.10 21.88
CA LEU A 2 1.01 20.81 21.15
C LEU A 2 1.34 21.21 19.69
N ALA A 3 2.62 21.30 19.32
CA ALA A 3 3.01 21.85 18.01
C ALA A 3 2.87 20.88 16.81
N LEU A 4 2.79 19.56 17.04
CA LEU A 4 2.68 18.57 15.95
C LEU A 4 1.25 18.07 15.68
N ALA A 5 0.33 18.22 16.63
CA ALA A 5 -1.05 17.78 16.48
C ALA A 5 -1.79 18.40 15.26
N PRO A 6 -1.66 19.71 14.95
CA PRO A 6 -2.26 20.27 13.75
C PRO A 6 -1.59 19.77 12.46
N LEU A 7 -0.26 19.55 12.45
CA LEU A 7 0.46 18.97 11.32
C LEU A 7 -0.02 17.55 11.00
N ILE A 8 -0.22 16.71 12.03
CA ILE A 8 -0.77 15.35 11.89
C ILE A 8 -2.24 15.38 11.42
N ARG A 9 -3.04 16.31 11.95
CA ARG A 9 -4.46 16.45 11.58
C ARG A 9 -4.64 16.90 10.13
N TYR A 10 -3.81 17.85 9.66
CA TYR A 10 -3.82 18.31 8.27
C TYR A 10 -3.18 17.29 7.31
N SER A 11 -2.17 16.54 7.78
CA SER A 11 -1.55 15.48 6.97
C SER A 11 -2.50 14.31 6.73
N LYS A 12 -3.37 13.98 7.69
CA LYS A 12 -4.39 12.93 7.48
C LYS A 12 -5.31 13.26 6.30
N SER A 13 -5.84 14.49 6.22
CA SER A 13 -6.72 14.88 5.11
C SER A 13 -6.03 14.94 3.75
N TRP A 14 -4.71 15.16 3.71
CA TRP A 14 -3.97 15.26 2.45
C TRP A 14 -3.34 13.94 2.00
N LEU A 15 -2.86 13.11 2.93
CA LEU A 15 -2.14 11.87 2.64
C LEU A 15 -3.06 10.65 2.48
N VAL A 16 -4.27 10.71 3.06
CA VAL A 16 -5.28 9.66 2.93
C VAL A 16 -5.95 9.79 1.56
N ALA A 17 -5.82 8.77 0.74
CA ALA A 17 -6.55 8.64 -0.51
C ALA A 17 -7.33 7.33 -0.50
N GLU A 18 -8.56 7.35 0.00
CA GLU A 18 -9.44 6.18 -0.06
C GLU A 18 -10.15 6.14 -1.41
N THR A 19 -10.18 4.96 -2.02
CA THR A 19 -10.97 4.70 -3.22
C THR A 19 -11.61 3.33 -3.02
N PRO A 20 -12.80 3.27 -2.38
CA PRO A 20 -13.45 2.01 -2.12
C PRO A 20 -13.74 1.28 -3.43
N GLN A 21 -13.27 0.04 -3.54
CA GLN A 21 -13.54 -0.80 -4.70
C GLN A 21 -14.32 -2.05 -4.23
N PRO A 22 -15.59 -2.24 -4.67
CA PRO A 22 -16.42 -3.35 -4.22
C PRO A 22 -15.87 -4.73 -4.58
N ARG A 23 -15.22 -4.84 -5.73
CA ARG A 23 -14.58 -6.05 -6.24
C ARG A 23 -13.36 -5.69 -7.08
N ALA A 24 -12.32 -6.50 -6.99
CA ALA A 24 -11.11 -6.39 -7.78
C ALA A 24 -10.68 -7.79 -8.26
N ASP A 25 -9.81 -7.83 -9.27
CA ASP A 25 -9.19 -9.06 -9.73
C ASP A 25 -7.99 -9.44 -8.84
N TRP A 26 -7.33 -8.43 -8.26
CA TRP A 26 -6.17 -8.58 -7.38
C TRP A 26 -6.20 -7.65 -6.18
N ILE A 27 -5.68 -8.13 -5.06
CA ILE A 27 -5.25 -7.32 -3.92
C ILE A 27 -3.73 -7.20 -3.99
N VAL A 28 -3.20 -5.98 -4.10
CA VAL A 28 -1.75 -5.72 -4.11
C VAL A 28 -1.32 -5.16 -2.76
N VAL A 29 -0.46 -5.90 -2.05
CA VAL A 29 0.06 -5.53 -0.72
C VAL A 29 1.46 -4.96 -0.89
N LEU A 30 1.67 -3.72 -0.45
CA LEU A 30 2.99 -3.09 -0.48
C LEU A 30 3.80 -3.47 0.77
N GLY A 31 5.07 -3.80 0.57
CA GLY A 31 6.05 -4.03 1.65
C GLY A 31 6.37 -2.78 2.48
N GLY A 32 7.10 -2.97 3.57
CA GLY A 32 7.44 -1.92 4.54
C GLY A 32 6.81 -2.12 5.93
N GLU A 33 6.66 -3.39 6.32
CA GLU A 33 6.15 -3.97 7.56
C GLU A 33 5.14 -3.14 8.36
N SER A 34 3.86 -3.44 8.15
CA SER A 34 2.90 -3.46 9.25
C SER A 34 2.12 -4.77 9.20
N GLY A 35 2.01 -5.48 10.33
CA GLY A 35 1.14 -6.67 10.43
C GLY A 35 -0.28 -6.38 9.94
N GLU A 36 -0.72 -5.13 10.14
CA GLU A 36 -1.99 -4.60 9.64
C GLU A 36 -2.20 -4.76 8.14
N ARG A 37 -1.16 -4.61 7.29
CA ARG A 37 -1.31 -4.78 5.83
C ARG A 37 -1.60 -6.23 5.47
N VAL A 38 -1.03 -7.18 6.22
CA VAL A 38 -1.34 -8.61 6.05
C VAL A 38 -2.79 -8.86 6.46
N ILE A 39 -3.19 -8.35 7.62
CA ILE A 39 -4.55 -8.53 8.17
C ILE A 39 -5.57 -7.97 7.19
N GLY A 40 -5.45 -6.69 6.79
CA GLY A 40 -6.37 -6.07 5.85
C GLY A 40 -6.42 -6.78 4.49
N ALA A 41 -5.28 -7.25 3.96
CA ALA A 41 -5.27 -8.02 2.72
C ALA A 41 -5.96 -9.39 2.85
N ALA A 42 -5.73 -10.10 3.97
CA ALA A 42 -6.38 -11.38 4.23
C ALA A 42 -7.89 -11.21 4.43
N GLU A 43 -8.32 -10.18 5.15
CA GLU A 43 -9.74 -9.85 5.33
C GLU A 43 -10.44 -9.60 4.00
N LEU A 44 -9.86 -8.77 3.13
CA LEU A 44 -10.40 -8.52 1.80
C LEU A 44 -10.51 -9.80 0.97
N TYR A 45 -9.49 -10.67 1.03
CA TYR A 45 -9.52 -11.96 0.35
C TYR A 45 -10.66 -12.85 0.86
N HIS A 46 -10.80 -13.00 2.19
CA HIS A 46 -11.84 -13.83 2.80
C HIS A 46 -13.26 -13.28 2.60
N GLN A 47 -13.40 -11.96 2.48
CA GLN A 47 -14.65 -11.31 2.07
C GLN A 47 -14.99 -11.51 0.58
N GLY A 48 -14.13 -12.19 -0.19
CA GLY A 48 -14.32 -12.43 -1.62
C GLY A 48 -14.16 -11.17 -2.47
N ARG A 49 -13.45 -10.14 -1.97
CA ARG A 49 -13.24 -8.87 -2.67
C ARG A 49 -12.30 -9.02 -3.86
N ALA A 50 -11.35 -9.95 -3.79
CA ALA A 50 -10.57 -10.40 -4.93
C ALA A 50 -10.14 -11.87 -4.76
N PRO A 51 -10.00 -12.62 -5.88
CA PRO A 51 -9.60 -14.04 -5.83
C PRO A 51 -8.09 -14.27 -5.67
N PHE A 52 -7.26 -13.23 -5.81
CA PHE A 52 -5.80 -13.34 -5.75
C PHE A 52 -5.16 -12.19 -4.96
N VAL A 53 -4.02 -12.48 -4.33
CA VAL A 53 -3.19 -11.50 -3.61
C VAL A 53 -1.82 -11.45 -4.25
N PHE A 54 -1.24 -10.27 -4.36
CA PHE A 54 0.10 -10.05 -4.88
C PHE A 54 0.91 -9.18 -3.92
N VAL A 55 2.12 -9.61 -3.55
CA VAL A 55 3.00 -8.87 -2.62
C VAL A 55 4.11 -8.18 -3.42
N SER A 56 4.35 -6.90 -3.15
CA SER A 56 5.35 -6.08 -3.86
C SER A 56 6.22 -5.32 -2.87
N GLY A 57 7.53 -5.60 -2.87
CA GLY A 57 8.52 -4.90 -2.03
C GLY A 57 9.73 -5.74 -1.67
N GLU A 58 10.91 -5.14 -1.61
CA GLU A 58 12.11 -5.76 -1.04
C GLU A 58 12.06 -5.75 0.51
N GLY A 59 12.68 -6.75 1.15
CA GLY A 59 12.91 -6.80 2.60
C GLY A 59 11.98 -7.76 3.35
N ASP A 60 10.67 -7.53 3.26
CA ASP A 60 9.64 -8.27 4.02
C ASP A 60 8.69 -9.11 3.15
N CYS A 61 8.87 -9.12 1.83
CA CYS A 61 7.98 -9.77 0.88
C CYS A 61 7.70 -11.26 1.19
N LEU A 62 8.73 -12.08 1.39
CA LEU A 62 8.54 -13.50 1.73
C LEU A 62 7.90 -13.71 3.11
N LEU A 63 8.15 -12.79 4.05
CA LEU A 63 7.53 -12.81 5.37
C LEU A 63 6.04 -12.48 5.27
N ILE A 64 5.66 -11.46 4.49
CA ILE A 64 4.25 -11.13 4.19
C ILE A 64 3.57 -12.32 3.53
N VAL A 65 4.19 -12.95 2.53
CA VAL A 65 3.64 -14.15 1.86
C VAL A 65 3.38 -15.27 2.86
N ARG A 66 4.31 -15.53 3.79
CA ARG A 66 4.13 -16.54 4.85
C ARG A 66 3.01 -16.16 5.81
N ARG A 67 2.92 -14.89 6.22
CA ARG A 67 1.86 -14.42 7.12
C ARG A 67 0.48 -14.48 6.46
N LEU A 68 0.36 -14.20 5.16
CA LEU A 68 -0.88 -14.38 4.40
C LEU A 68 -1.31 -15.85 4.36
N GLN A 69 -0.37 -16.79 4.23
CA GLN A 69 -0.68 -18.23 4.31
C GLN A 69 -1.16 -18.64 5.70
N MET A 70 -0.51 -18.17 6.75
CA MET A 70 -0.95 -18.41 8.13
C MET A 70 -2.34 -17.81 8.38
N ALA A 71 -2.66 -16.70 7.73
CA ALA A 71 -3.98 -16.08 7.75
C ALA A 71 -5.01 -16.78 6.84
N GLY A 72 -4.67 -17.92 6.22
CA GLY A 72 -5.62 -18.75 5.45
C GLY A 72 -5.71 -18.43 3.96
N VAL A 73 -4.86 -17.57 3.40
CA VAL A 73 -4.78 -17.36 1.94
C VAL A 73 -3.96 -18.49 1.31
N PRO A 74 -4.51 -19.32 0.40
CA PRO A 74 -3.77 -20.45 -0.17
C PRO A 74 -2.53 -20.00 -0.96
N ARG A 75 -1.41 -20.73 -0.85
CA ARG A 75 -0.15 -20.41 -1.55
C ARG A 75 -0.31 -20.15 -3.05
N GLY A 76 -1.16 -20.93 -3.72
CA GLY A 76 -1.44 -20.81 -5.16
C GLY A 76 -2.27 -19.58 -5.54
N LYS A 77 -2.82 -18.86 -4.56
CA LYS A 77 -3.52 -17.58 -4.73
C LYS A 77 -2.64 -16.37 -4.45
N ILE A 78 -1.38 -16.59 -4.06
CA ILE A 78 -0.43 -15.54 -3.71
C ILE A 78 0.69 -15.47 -4.76
N GLY A 79 0.74 -14.36 -5.49
CA GLY A 79 1.90 -13.96 -6.28
C GLY A 79 2.79 -12.99 -5.49
N TYR A 80 4.02 -12.79 -5.93
CA TYR A 80 4.88 -11.77 -5.35
C TYR A 80 6.03 -11.35 -6.28
N GLU A 81 6.56 -10.16 -6.03
CA GLU A 81 7.88 -9.71 -6.45
C GLU A 81 8.59 -9.09 -5.23
N CYS A 82 9.86 -9.45 -5.02
CA CYS A 82 10.61 -9.01 -3.84
C CYS A 82 11.82 -8.12 -4.20
N LEU A 83 11.80 -7.46 -5.37
CA LEU A 83 12.96 -6.72 -5.89
C LEU A 83 12.80 -5.20 -5.80
N SER A 84 11.57 -4.73 -5.68
CA SER A 84 11.27 -3.29 -5.66
C SER A 84 11.76 -2.60 -4.39
N LYS A 85 12.55 -1.54 -4.56
CA LYS A 85 13.16 -0.76 -3.47
C LYS A 85 12.46 0.59 -3.25
N SER A 86 11.42 0.86 -4.03
CA SER A 86 10.72 2.15 -4.05
C SER A 86 9.30 1.95 -4.58
N THR A 87 8.39 2.86 -4.22
CA THR A 87 6.99 2.80 -4.67
C THR A 87 6.86 2.85 -6.20
N TRP A 88 7.73 3.58 -6.90
CA TRP A 88 7.77 3.54 -8.37
C TRP A 88 8.13 2.15 -8.89
N GLN A 89 9.14 1.51 -8.31
CA GLN A 89 9.50 0.13 -8.68
C GLN A 89 8.40 -0.86 -8.29
N ASN A 90 7.72 -0.68 -7.16
CA ASN A 90 6.57 -1.50 -6.78
C ASN A 90 5.53 -1.48 -7.91
N ALA A 91 5.20 -0.28 -8.40
CA ALA A 91 4.21 -0.10 -9.46
C ALA A 91 4.65 -0.72 -10.79
N VAL A 92 5.89 -0.47 -11.22
CA VAL A 92 6.42 -1.00 -12.48
C VAL A 92 6.55 -2.53 -12.45
N LEU A 93 7.11 -3.10 -11.38
CA LEU A 93 7.31 -4.55 -11.27
C LEU A 93 5.99 -5.29 -11.06
N THR A 94 5.04 -4.71 -10.31
CA THR A 94 3.67 -5.25 -10.21
C THR A 94 2.99 -5.27 -11.58
N ARG A 95 3.09 -4.17 -12.35
CA ARG A 95 2.58 -4.13 -13.73
C ARG A 95 3.21 -5.21 -14.59
N GLN A 96 4.54 -5.34 -14.58
CA GLN A 96 5.24 -6.38 -15.36
C GLN A 96 4.79 -7.78 -14.99
N ALA A 97 4.60 -8.07 -13.70
CA ALA A 97 4.19 -9.39 -13.22
C ALA A 97 2.73 -9.72 -13.56
N LEU A 98 1.84 -8.73 -13.59
CA LEU A 98 0.39 -8.93 -13.72
C LEU A 98 -0.20 -8.55 -15.08
N ALA A 99 0.52 -7.84 -15.95
CA ALA A 99 -0.03 -7.32 -17.22
C ALA A 99 -0.59 -8.41 -18.13
N SER A 100 0.05 -9.58 -18.20
CA SER A 100 -0.43 -10.72 -19.01
C SER A 100 -1.76 -11.30 -18.52
N ARG A 101 -2.15 -11.01 -17.27
CA ARG A 101 -3.44 -11.41 -16.69
C ARG A 101 -4.57 -10.42 -17.03
N GLN A 102 -4.24 -9.27 -17.62
CA GLN A 102 -5.19 -8.23 -18.03
C GLN A 102 -6.22 -7.88 -16.93
N PRO A 103 -5.78 -7.57 -15.69
CA PRO A 103 -6.71 -7.20 -14.63
C PRO A 103 -7.43 -5.90 -14.99
N ARG A 104 -8.73 -5.84 -14.68
CA ARG A 104 -9.54 -4.63 -14.82
C ARG A 104 -9.53 -3.80 -13.55
N GLY A 105 -9.57 -4.46 -12.39
CA GLY A 105 -9.58 -3.81 -11.08
C GLY A 105 -8.50 -4.35 -10.15
N ILE A 106 -7.80 -3.46 -9.46
CA ILE A 106 -6.81 -3.83 -8.44
C ILE A 106 -6.99 -2.97 -7.20
N THR A 107 -7.08 -3.60 -6.03
CA THR A 107 -7.07 -2.90 -4.75
C THR A 107 -5.68 -2.88 -4.14
N LEU A 108 -5.13 -1.68 -3.89
CA LEU A 108 -3.90 -1.50 -3.13
C LEU A 108 -4.17 -1.60 -1.62
N VAL A 109 -3.28 -2.26 -0.89
CA VAL A 109 -3.27 -2.32 0.57
C VAL A 109 -1.97 -1.71 1.08
N THR A 110 -2.09 -0.62 1.82
CA THR A 110 -0.95 0.08 2.42
C THR A 110 -1.36 0.92 3.64
N SER A 111 -0.38 1.46 4.37
CA SER A 111 -0.62 2.31 5.54
C SER A 111 -1.18 3.68 5.14
N TRP A 112 -1.98 4.29 6.01
CA TRP A 112 -2.69 5.56 5.75
C TRP A 112 -1.82 6.68 5.21
N PHE A 113 -0.65 6.92 5.81
CA PHE A 113 0.26 7.98 5.40
C PHE A 113 0.87 7.73 4.02
N HIS A 114 0.96 6.46 3.58
CA HIS A 114 1.54 6.08 2.30
C HIS A 114 0.48 6.02 1.17
N SER A 115 -0.81 6.08 1.50
CA SER A 115 -1.89 5.76 0.57
C SER A 115 -1.91 6.68 -0.65
N ARG A 116 -1.86 8.01 -0.49
CA ARG A 116 -1.89 8.93 -1.62
C ARG A 116 -0.72 8.73 -2.59
N ARG A 117 0.52 8.71 -2.09
CA ARG A 117 1.70 8.54 -2.95
C ARG A 117 1.67 7.20 -3.67
N ALA A 118 1.27 6.12 -2.99
CA ALA A 118 1.11 4.83 -3.62
C ALA A 118 0.05 4.89 -4.74
N LEU A 119 -1.16 5.36 -4.44
CA LEU A 119 -2.27 5.38 -5.40
C LEU A 119 -1.93 6.17 -6.66
N GLU A 120 -1.37 7.36 -6.50
CA GLU A 120 -0.99 8.22 -7.65
C GLU A 120 0.15 7.61 -8.46
N THR A 121 1.16 7.04 -7.79
CA THR A 121 2.27 6.36 -8.46
C THR A 121 1.79 5.17 -9.30
N PHE A 122 0.89 4.36 -8.75
CA PHE A 122 0.33 3.20 -9.44
C PHE A 122 -0.59 3.60 -10.60
N ARG A 123 -1.43 4.63 -10.42
CA ARG A 123 -2.23 5.21 -11.52
C ARG A 123 -1.34 5.74 -12.65
N GLN A 124 -0.22 6.40 -12.32
CA GLN A 124 0.71 6.91 -13.32
C GLN A 124 1.43 5.77 -14.06
N ALA A 125 1.89 4.75 -13.36
CA ALA A 125 2.63 3.64 -13.95
C ALA A 125 1.73 2.64 -14.71
N TRP A 126 0.44 2.56 -14.35
CA TRP A 126 -0.52 1.64 -14.95
C TRP A 126 -1.93 2.28 -15.03
N PRO A 127 -2.13 3.26 -15.94
CA PRO A 127 -3.38 4.03 -16.05
C PRO A 127 -4.57 3.23 -16.56
N GLU A 128 -4.34 2.08 -17.20
CA GLU A 128 -5.39 1.24 -17.80
C GLU A 128 -6.18 0.41 -16.77
N VAL A 129 -5.71 0.33 -15.52
CA VAL A 129 -6.34 -0.42 -14.42
C VAL A 129 -7.18 0.50 -13.54
N GLU A 130 -8.36 0.02 -13.13
CA GLU A 130 -9.15 0.68 -12.10
C GLU A 130 -8.57 0.41 -10.71
N TRP A 131 -7.99 1.46 -10.10
CA TRP A 131 -7.32 1.36 -8.81
C TRP A 131 -8.24 1.66 -7.63
N GLY A 132 -8.46 0.65 -6.79
CA GLY A 132 -8.96 0.80 -5.43
C GLY A 132 -7.84 1.01 -4.40
N MET A 133 -8.19 1.56 -3.24
CA MET A 133 -7.29 1.68 -2.10
C MET A 133 -8.00 1.22 -0.83
N HIS A 134 -7.36 0.29 -0.13
CA HIS A 134 -7.70 -0.13 1.22
C HIS A 134 -6.58 0.28 2.17
N ILE A 135 -6.93 1.16 3.09
CA ILE A 135 -5.99 1.78 4.01
C ILE A 135 -6.01 1.01 5.32
N VAL A 136 -4.82 0.72 5.85
CA VAL A 136 -4.66 0.18 7.19
C VAL A 136 -4.05 1.22 8.13
N TYR A 137 -4.51 1.21 9.37
CA TYR A 137 -4.01 2.05 10.45
C TYR A 137 -3.26 1.17 11.45
N PRO A 138 -2.14 1.62 12.02
CA PRO A 138 -1.51 0.90 13.12
C PRO A 138 -2.49 0.74 14.29
N GLY A 139 -2.52 -0.43 14.93
CA GLY A 139 -3.36 -0.69 16.11
C GLY A 139 -3.09 0.24 17.30
N ASN A 140 -4.10 0.41 18.16
CA ASN A 140 -4.15 1.42 19.24
C ASN A 140 -3.25 1.16 20.47
N ASP A 141 -2.53 0.03 20.57
CA ASP A 141 -1.94 -0.42 21.85
C ASP A 141 -0.60 0.24 22.25
N LEU A 142 -0.01 1.10 21.41
CA LEU A 142 1.33 1.67 21.63
C LEU A 142 1.36 3.21 21.48
N TYR A 143 0.40 3.89 22.09
CA TYR A 143 0.10 5.32 21.87
C TYR A 143 1.25 6.32 22.17
N HIS A 144 2.30 5.94 22.92
CA HIS A 144 3.40 6.85 23.28
C HIS A 144 4.69 6.71 22.45
N SER A 145 5.02 5.51 21.97
CA SER A 145 6.16 5.32 21.05
C SER A 145 5.79 5.61 19.58
N LEU A 146 4.49 5.50 19.25
CA LEU A 146 4.01 5.74 17.88
C LEU A 146 3.99 7.20 17.46
N ALA A 147 3.76 8.17 18.35
CA ALA A 147 3.66 9.58 17.92
C ALA A 147 4.96 10.11 17.26
N TRP A 148 6.13 9.65 17.72
CA TRP A 148 7.43 10.00 17.13
C TRP A 148 7.71 9.24 15.82
N TYR A 149 7.33 7.96 15.75
CA TYR A 149 7.44 7.16 14.53
C TYR A 149 6.51 7.67 13.43
N GLU A 150 5.24 7.95 13.77
CA GLU A 150 4.28 8.55 12.83
C GLU A 150 4.71 9.95 12.39
N ALA A 151 5.21 10.79 13.30
CA ALA A 151 5.75 12.10 12.94
C ALA A 151 6.94 11.98 11.97
N GLY A 152 7.88 11.07 12.25
CA GLY A 152 9.01 10.78 11.36
C GLY A 152 8.56 10.22 10.01
N ALA A 153 7.65 9.26 10.00
CA ALA A 153 7.07 8.68 8.79
C ALA A 153 6.38 9.74 7.93
N VAL A 154 5.55 10.59 8.54
CA VAL A 154 4.87 11.71 7.86
C VAL A 154 5.88 12.69 7.26
N LEU A 155 6.92 13.09 8.01
CA LEU A 155 7.97 13.98 7.49
C LEU A 155 8.72 13.37 6.31
N THR A 156 9.11 12.09 6.42
CA THR A 156 9.77 11.40 5.30
C THR A 156 8.84 11.25 4.11
N GLU A 157 7.54 11.10 4.32
CA GLU A 157 6.56 10.99 3.25
C GLU A 157 6.42 12.32 2.49
N TYR A 158 6.40 13.47 3.17
CA TYR A 158 6.42 14.78 2.50
C TYR A 158 7.67 14.96 1.63
N LEU A 159 8.85 14.55 2.11
CA LEU A 159 10.07 14.59 1.32
C LEU A 159 9.97 13.67 0.09
N LYS A 160 9.43 12.46 0.26
CA LYS A 160 9.22 11.53 -0.85
C LYS A 160 8.23 12.07 -1.87
N ILE A 161 7.14 12.73 -1.44
CA ILE A 161 6.19 13.40 -2.33
C ILE A 161 6.91 14.46 -3.16
N LEU A 162 7.68 15.35 -2.52
CA LEU A 162 8.46 16.38 -3.24
C LEU A 162 9.41 15.77 -4.28
N VAL A 163 10.18 14.75 -3.88
CA VAL A 163 11.09 14.03 -4.80
C VAL A 163 10.31 13.43 -5.98
N TYR A 164 9.14 12.84 -5.73
CA TYR A 164 8.34 12.24 -6.80
C TYR A 164 7.69 13.29 -7.71
N SER A 165 7.24 14.42 -7.17
CA SER A 165 6.74 15.55 -7.97
C SER A 165 7.81 16.09 -8.92
N VAL A 166 9.05 16.22 -8.48
CA VAL A 166 10.16 16.76 -9.30
C VAL A 166 10.73 15.72 -10.26
N ARG A 167 10.97 14.49 -9.78
CA ARG A 167 11.68 13.46 -10.56
C ARG A 167 10.77 12.71 -11.52
N TYR A 168 9.53 12.47 -11.14
CA TYR A 168 8.59 11.63 -11.90
C TYR A 168 7.35 12.38 -12.37
N TRP A 169 7.20 13.67 -12.02
CA TRP A 169 6.03 14.49 -12.39
C TRP A 169 4.69 13.85 -11.98
N THR A 170 4.66 13.18 -10.82
CA THR A 170 3.50 12.38 -10.37
C THR A 170 2.29 13.21 -9.94
N PHE A 171 2.49 14.34 -9.27
CA PHE A 171 1.42 15.14 -8.64
C PHE A 171 1.13 16.44 -9.43
N ARG A 172 0.57 16.33 -10.65
CA ARG A 172 0.13 17.48 -11.47
C ARG A 172 -1.37 17.74 -11.35
#